data_AF-A0A956C149-F1
#
_entry.id   AF-A0A956C149-F1
#
_cell.length_a   1.000
_cell.length_b   1.000
_cell.length_c   1.000
_cell.angle_alpha   90.00
_cell.angle_beta   90.00
_cell.angle_gamma   90.00
#
_symmetry.space_group_name_H-M   'P 1'
#
loop_
_entity.id
_entity.type
_entity.pdbx_description
1 polymer ?
#
loop_
_entity_poly.entity_id
_entity_poly.type
_entity_poly.pdbx_seq_one_letter_code
_entity_poly.pdbx_strand_id
1 'polypeptide(L)'
;MNFVEIEDKPLAARVLVLLATGARDRRSVSREWLAATTGAPVEAIDDVLGRLEREGHVDGLRLTMTGLGLAVAFDGLRVKPATRRGRAAA
;
A
#
# COMPACT_ATOMS: atom_id res chain seq x y z
N MET A 1 -5.06 29.91 -5.59
CA MET A 1 -5.53 28.66 -4.97
C MET A 1 -4.32 27.75 -4.86
N ASN A 2 -3.77 27.59 -3.66
CA ASN A 2 -2.62 26.71 -3.43
C ASN A 2 -3.13 25.28 -3.31
N PHE A 3 -2.69 24.40 -4.21
CA PHE A 3 -2.88 22.97 -4.07
C PHE A 3 -1.84 22.47 -3.06
N VAL A 4 -2.31 21.85 -1.99
CA VAL A 4 -1.43 21.10 -1.08
C VAL A 4 -1.00 19.85 -1.85
N GLU A 5 0.28 19.78 -2.22
CA GLU A 5 0.89 18.51 -2.63
C GLU A 5 0.81 17.55 -1.43
N ILE A 6 -0.12 16.59 -1.49
CA ILE A 6 -0.18 15.48 -0.54
C ILE A 6 0.95 14.52 -0.92
N GLU A 7 2.19 14.88 -0.59
CA GLU A 7 3.35 14.01 -0.82
C GLU A 7 3.42 12.84 0.18
N ASP A 8 2.60 12.85 1.23
CA ASP A 8 2.53 11.78 2.23
C ASP A 8 1.14 11.14 2.31
N LYS A 9 0.87 10.20 1.41
CA LYS A 9 -0.21 9.23 1.66
C LYS A 9 0.28 8.28 2.75
N PRO A 10 -0.40 8.17 3.91
CA PRO A 10 0.06 7.31 4.99
C PRO A 10 0.25 5.88 4.46
N LEU A 11 1.35 5.23 4.83
CA LEU A 11 1.75 3.90 4.33
C LEU A 11 0.60 2.88 4.38
N ALA A 12 -0.24 2.93 5.41
CA ALA A 12 -1.44 2.12 5.54
C ALA A 12 -2.42 2.26 4.37
N ALA A 13 -2.70 3.49 3.91
CA ALA A 13 -3.58 3.71 2.76
C ALA A 13 -2.99 3.11 1.48
N ARG A 14 -1.68 3.21 1.28
CA ARG A 14 -0.99 2.59 0.13
C ARG A 14 -1.06 1.07 0.21
N VAL A 15 -0.83 0.49 1.39
CA VAL A 15 -0.96 -0.96 1.60
C VAL A 15 -2.37 -1.43 1.28
N LEU A 16 -3.42 -0.77 1.79
CA LEU A 16 -4.82 -1.12 1.51
C LEU A 16 -5.14 -1.08 0.01
N VAL A 17 -4.74 -0.03 -0.70
CA VAL A 17 -4.95 0.11 -2.15
C VAL A 17 -4.20 -0.98 -2.94
N LEU A 18 -2.97 -1.30 -2.53
CA LEU A 18 -2.17 -2.34 -3.18
C LEU A 18 -2.73 -3.76 -2.95
N LEU A 19 -3.24 -4.05 -1.75
CA LEU A 19 -3.97 -5.29 -1.47
C LEU A 19 -5.23 -5.39 -2.34
N ALA A 20 -6.00 -4.30 -2.47
CA ALA A 20 -7.19 -4.26 -3.32
C ALA A 20 -6.84 -4.47 -4.80
N THR A 21 -5.76 -3.85 -5.26
CA THR A 21 -5.24 -4.01 -6.63
C THR A 21 -4.81 -5.45 -6.89
N GLY A 22 -4.05 -6.06 -5.96
CA GLY A 22 -3.64 -7.46 -6.06
C GLY A 22 -4.83 -8.41 -6.11
N ALA A 23 -5.85 -8.19 -5.27
CA ALA A 23 -7.08 -8.98 -5.27
C ALA A 23 -7.85 -8.83 -6.59
N ARG A 24 -7.99 -7.61 -7.11
CA ARG A 24 -8.64 -7.32 -8.40
C ARG A 24 -7.93 -8.02 -9.56
N ASP A 25 -6.60 -7.94 -9.59
CA ASP A 25 -5.77 -8.50 -10.66
C ASP A 25 -5.52 -10.01 -10.49
N ARG A 26 -6.07 -10.64 -9.44
CA ARG A 26 -5.79 -12.03 -9.03
C ARG A 26 -4.29 -12.33 -8.92
N ARG A 27 -3.52 -11.35 -8.46
CA ARG A 27 -2.07 -11.47 -8.23
C ARG A 27 -1.80 -11.92 -6.80
N SER A 28 -0.81 -12.77 -6.63
CA SER A 28 -0.26 -13.06 -5.31
C SER A 28 0.43 -11.81 -4.77
N VAL A 29 -0.01 -11.32 -3.61
CA VAL A 29 0.63 -10.22 -2.90
C VAL A 29 1.54 -10.80 -1.82
N SER A 30 2.74 -10.23 -1.66
CA SER A 30 3.66 -10.56 -0.58
C SER A 30 4.12 -9.28 0.13
N ARG A 31 4.70 -9.43 1.33
CA ARG A 31 5.24 -8.31 2.12
C ARG A 31 6.40 -7.62 1.40
N GLU A 32 7.24 -8.40 0.73
CA GLU A 32 8.37 -7.94 -0.06
C GLU A 32 7.89 -7.13 -1.27
N TRP A 33 6.81 -7.57 -1.91
CA TRP A 33 6.20 -6.83 -3.02
C TRP A 33 5.59 -5.50 -2.55
N LEU A 34 4.93 -5.49 -1.39
CA LEU A 34 4.41 -4.26 -0.77
C LEU A 34 5.54 -3.31 -0.41
N ALA A 35 6.61 -3.79 0.21
CA ALA A 35 7.81 -3.01 0.54
C ALA A 35 8.44 -2.40 -0.72
N ALA A 36 8.68 -3.21 -1.75
CA ALA A 36 9.24 -2.75 -3.02
C ALA A 36 8.35 -1.71 -3.73
N THR A 37 7.03 -1.89 -3.69
CA THR A 37 6.08 -0.99 -4.36
C THR A 37 5.86 0.31 -3.59
N THR A 38 5.92 0.25 -2.27
CA THR A 38 5.76 1.43 -1.40
C THR A 38 7.06 2.21 -1.20
N GLY A 39 8.22 1.55 -1.36
CA GLY A 39 9.53 2.07 -1.00
C GLY A 39 9.81 2.01 0.51
N ALA A 40 8.94 1.37 1.29
CA ALA A 40 9.09 1.20 2.73
C ALA A 40 9.88 -0.09 3.06
N PRO A 41 10.58 -0.14 4.20
CA PRO A 41 11.19 -1.38 4.69
C PRO A 41 10.11 -2.43 5.04
N VAL A 42 10.47 -3.71 4.96
CA VAL A 42 9.52 -4.82 5.22
C VAL A 42 8.98 -4.76 6.64
N GLU A 43 9.82 -4.37 7.61
CA GLU A 43 9.43 -4.22 9.01
C GLU A 43 8.31 -3.19 9.18
N ALA A 44 8.36 -2.07 8.43
CA ALA A 44 7.29 -1.08 8.43
C ALA A 44 6.00 -1.60 7.76
N ILE A 45 6.12 -2.50 6.78
CA ILE A 45 4.96 -3.18 6.20
C ILE A 45 4.32 -4.11 7.23
N ASP A 46 5.14 -4.87 7.98
CA ASP A 46 4.65 -5.76 9.03
C ASP A 46 3.97 -5.01 10.16
N ASP A 47 4.54 -3.89 10.62
CA ASP A 47 3.92 -3.03 11.63
C ASP A 47 2.56 -2.49 11.17
N VAL A 48 2.49 -2.05 9.91
CA VAL A 48 1.25 -1.55 9.31
C VAL A 48 0.21 -2.65 9.17
N LEU A 49 0.59 -3.83 8.68
CA LEU A 49 -0.33 -4.97 8.56
C LEU A 49 -0.84 -5.41 9.92
N GLY A 50 0.04 -5.55 10.92
CA GLY A 50 -0.36 -5.91 12.28
C GLY A 50 -1.27 -4.87 12.93
N ARG A 51 -1.08 -3.58 12.62
CA ARG A 51 -2.02 -2.54 13.04
C ARG A 51 -3.38 -2.68 12.33
N LEU A 52 -3.40 -2.80 11.01
CA LEU A 52 -4.62 -2.94 10.21
C LEU A 52 -5.42 -4.20 10.58
N GLU A 53 -4.73 -5.27 10.96
CA GLU A 53 -5.34 -6.52 11.42
C GLU A 53 -6.01 -6.34 12.79
N ARG A 54 -5.35 -5.67 13.75
CA ARG A 54 -5.96 -5.29 15.04
C ARG A 54 -7.17 -4.36 14.86
N GLU A 55 -7.14 -3.49 13.85
CA GLU A 55 -8.26 -2.61 13.49
C GLU A 55 -9.37 -3.34 12.69
N GLY A 56 -9.17 -4.61 12.31
CA GLY A 56 -10.14 -5.42 11.59
C GLY A 56 -10.27 -5.10 10.10
N HIS A 57 -9.28 -4.42 9.51
CA HIS A 57 -9.27 -4.03 8.10
C HIS A 57 -8.64 -5.10 7.19
N VAL A 58 -7.75 -5.92 7.74
CA VAL A 58 -7.12 -7.05 7.03
C VAL A 58 -7.14 -8.30 7.90
N ASP A 59 -7.01 -9.46 7.25
CA ASP A 59 -6.70 -10.76 7.83
C ASP A 59 -5.45 -11.27 7.09
N GLY A 60 -4.29 -11.12 7.72
CA GLY A 60 -2.99 -11.21 7.05
C GLY A 60 -2.86 -10.26 5.84
N LEU A 61 -2.84 -10.81 4.63
CA LEU A 61 -2.73 -10.06 3.36
C LEU A 61 -4.08 -9.94 2.62
N ARG A 62 -5.18 -10.35 3.25
CA ARG A 62 -6.51 -10.28 2.65
C ARG A 62 -7.28 -9.11 3.24
N LEU A 63 -7.96 -8.34 2.39
CA LEU A 63 -8.86 -7.29 2.85
C LEU A 63 -10.14 -7.90 3.46
N THR A 64 -10.56 -7.35 4.60
CA THR A 64 -11.93 -7.51 5.09
C THR A 64 -12.86 -6.55 4.36
N MET A 65 -14.16 -6.59 4.66
CA MET A 65 -15.13 -5.66 4.07
C MET A 65 -14.83 -4.20 4.46
N THR A 66 -14.37 -3.94 5.69
CA THR A 66 -14.02 -2.59 6.13
C THR A 66 -12.75 -2.10 5.46
N GLY A 67 -11.73 -2.96 5.34
CA GLY A 67 -10.50 -2.62 4.61
C GLY A 67 -10.74 -2.38 3.12
N LEU A 68 -11.64 -3.15 2.49
CA LEU A 68 -12.05 -2.92 1.10
C LEU A 68 -12.78 -1.58 0.94
N GLY A 69 -13.69 -1.24 1.85
CA GLY A 69 -14.37 0.05 1.85
C GLY A 69 -13.39 1.23 1.94
N LEU A 70 -12.40 1.13 2.83
CA LEU A 70 -11.32 2.11 2.93
C LEU A 70 -10.46 2.16 1.67
N ALA A 71 -10.07 1.01 1.12
CA ALA A 71 -9.28 0.93 -0.11
C ALA A 71 -10.00 1.60 -1.29
N VAL A 72 -11.32 1.43 -1.42
CA VAL A 72 -12.14 2.10 -2.44
C VAL A 72 -12.20 3.61 -2.20
N ALA A 73 -12.38 4.05 -0.96
CA ALA A 73 -12.33 5.48 -0.61
C ALA A 73 -10.96 6.10 -0.95
N PHE A 74 -9.90 5.29 -0.85
CA PHE A 74 -8.53 5.66 -1.20
C PHE A 74 -8.16 5.40 -2.68
N ASP A 75 -8.99 4.74 -3.50
CA ASP A 75 -8.62 4.36 -4.89
C ASP A 75 -8.44 5.58 -5.83
N GLY A 76 -8.89 6.77 -5.40
CA GLY A 76 -8.52 8.06 -6.02
C GLY A 76 -7.06 8.47 -5.79
N LEU A 77 -6.36 7.83 -4.84
CA LEU A 77 -4.97 8.06 -4.53
C LEU A 77 -4.08 7.25 -5.49
N ARG A 78 -3.76 7.80 -6.68
CA ARG A 78 -2.72 7.23 -7.57
C ARG A 78 -1.44 6.85 -6.82
N VAL A 79 -1.18 5.55 -6.65
CA VAL A 79 0.08 5.06 -6.09
C VAL A 79 1.08 5.07 -7.24
N LYS A 80 2.04 6.02 -7.22
CA LYS A 80 3.15 5.99 -8.16
C LYS A 80 4.07 4.85 -7.72
N PRO A 81 4.39 3.86 -8.59
CA PRO A 81 5.43 2.90 -8.29
C PRO A 81 6.72 3.67 -8.01
N ALA A 82 7.46 3.29 -6.97
CA ALA A 82 8.80 3.84 -6.76
C ALA A 82 9.67 3.46 -7.97
N THR A 83 9.85 4.40 -8.90
CA THR A 83 10.70 4.18 -10.07
C THR A 83 12.11 3.92 -9.56
N ARG A 84 12.66 2.75 -9.87
CA ARG A 84 14.07 2.41 -9.64
C ARG A 84 14.92 3.51 -10.27
N ARG A 85 15.46 4.43 -9.47
CA ARG A 85 16.59 5.26 -9.91
C ARG A 85 17.71 4.27 -10.15
N GLY A 86 17.86 3.87 -11.42
CA GLY A 86 19.06 3.23 -11.89
C GLY A 86 20.21 4.11 -11.50
N ARG A 87 21.01 3.63 -10.54
CA ARG A 87 22.41 3.98 -10.42
C ARG A 87 23.01 3.58 -11.77
N ALA A 88 23.11 4.54 -12.68
CA ALA A 88 23.99 4.41 -13.82
C ALA A 88 25.39 4.16 -13.23
N ALA A 89 25.90 2.97 -13.51
CA ALA A 89 27.26 2.60 -13.24
C ALA A 89 28.21 3.54 -14.00
N ALA A 90 29.36 3.78 -13.36
CA ALA A 90 30.69 4.11 -13.90
C ALA A 90 30.79 4.57 -15.36
#